data_AF-A0A920V4B9-F1
#
_entry.id   AF-A0A920V4B9-F1
#
_cell.length_a   1.000
_cell.length_b   1.000
_cell.length_c   1.000
_cell.angle_alpha   90.00
_cell.angle_beta   90.00
_cell.angle_gamma   90.00
#
_symmetry.space_group_name_H-M   'P 1'
#
loop_
_entity.id
_entity.type
_entity.pdbx_description
1 polymer ?
#
loop_
_entity_poly.entity_id
_entity_poly.type
_entity_poly.pdbx_seq_one_letter_code
_entity_poly.pdbx_strand_id
1 'polypeptide(L)' 'MIEKDLCLNNFTIYHNPRCSKSRLTLELLKDKGIDPKIILYLETPPSEKELVLILKN' A
#
# COMPACT_ATOMS: atom_id res chain seq x y z
N MET A 1 -2.26 19.26 -21.37
CA MET A 1 -1.99 19.43 -19.92
C MET A 1 -3.05 18.71 -19.09
N ILE A 2 -3.35 17.44 -19.41
CA ILE A 2 -4.45 16.67 -18.82
C ILE A 2 -3.97 15.24 -18.59
N GLU A 3 -3.07 14.98 -17.63
CA GLU A 3 -2.68 13.59 -17.26
C GLU A 3 -2.27 13.43 -15.77
N LYS A 4 -2.61 14.37 -14.88
CA LYS A 4 -2.28 14.27 -13.44
C LYS A 4 -3.46 13.95 -12.52
N ASP A 5 -4.68 13.85 -13.06
CA ASP A 5 -5.90 13.66 -12.27
C ASP A 5 -6.35 12.19 -12.11
N LEU A 6 -5.53 11.22 -12.54
CA LEU A 6 -5.78 9.81 -12.24
C LEU A 6 -5.04 9.29 -11.00
N CYS A 7 -4.48 10.19 -10.19
CA CYS A 7 -3.86 9.85 -8.91
C CYS A 7 -4.90 9.91 -7.77
N LEU A 8 -6.02 9.20 -7.90
CA LEU A 8 -6.79 8.79 -6.73
C LEU A 8 -6.04 7.59 -6.13
N ASN A 9 -5.53 7.74 -4.91
CA ASN A 9 -4.71 6.73 -4.23
C ASN A 9 -5.54 5.47 -3.87
N ASN A 10 -5.90 4.68 -4.88
CA ASN A 10 -6.71 3.46 -4.75
C ASN A 10 -5.93 2.26 -4.20
N PHE A 11 -4.63 2.40 -3.98
CA PHE A 11 -3.77 1.33 -3.50
C PHE A 11 -3.32 1.60 -2.08
N THR A 12 -3.44 0.59 -1.23
CA THR A 12 -2.86 0.58 0.11
C THR A 12 -1.86 -0.56 0.20
N ILE A 13 -0.66 -0.29 0.72
CA ILE A 13 0.35 -1.30 1.00
C ILE A 13 0.56 -1.40 2.53
N TYR A 14 0.37 -2.61 3.06
CA TYR A 14 0.79 -2.95 4.42
C TYR A 14 2.27 -3.30 4.39
N HIS A 15 3.09 -2.34 4.83
CA HIS A 15 4.53 -2.34 4.62
C HIS A 15 5.29 -2.69 5.90
N ASN A 16 6.34 -3.50 5.76
CA ASN A 16 7.36 -3.70 6.78
C ASN A 16 8.71 -3.26 6.21
N PRO A 17 9.30 -2.13 6.69
CA PRO A 17 10.57 -1.61 6.20
C PRO A 17 11.74 -2.59 6.33
N ARG A 18 11.66 -3.55 7.26
CA ARG A 18 12.69 -4.58 7.48
C ARG A 18 12.57 -5.77 6.53
N CYS A 19 11.44 -5.93 5.82
CA CYS A 19 11.22 -7.05 4.91
C CYS A 19 11.64 -6.69 3.47
N SER A 20 12.65 -7.39 2.93
CA SER A 20 13.17 -7.15 1.57
C SER A 20 12.07 -7.25 0.49
N LYS A 21 11.16 -8.22 0.61
CA LYS A 21 10.05 -8.36 -0.35
C LYS A 21 9.09 -7.16 -0.29
N SER A 22 8.80 -6.67 0.91
CA SER A 22 7.92 -5.53 1.09
C SER A 22 8.52 -4.23 0.50
N ARG A 23 9.85 -4.05 0.62
CA ARG A 23 10.56 -2.94 -0.03
C ARG A 23 10.54 -3.04 -1.55
N LEU A 24 10.83 -4.22 -2.10
CA LEU A 24 10.78 -4.46 -3.55
C LEU A 24 9.38 -4.21 -4.13
N THR A 25 8.31 -4.58 -3.44
CA THR A 25 6.94 -4.27 -3.87
C THR A 25 6.67 -2.76 -3.87
N LEU A 26 7.14 -2.02 -2.86
CA LEU A 26 6.99 -0.57 -2.82
C LEU A 26 7.76 0.13 -3.95
N GLU A 27 8.98 -0.31 -4.24
CA GLU A 27 9.78 0.16 -5.37
C GLU A 27 9.05 -0.11 -6.70
N LEU A 28 8.55 -1.34 -6.91
CA LEU A 28 7.81 -1.71 -8.11
C LEU A 28 6.54 -0.84 -8.32
N LEU A 29 5.84 -0.47 -7.25
CA LEU A 29 4.68 0.42 -7.33
C LEU A 29 5.12 1.83 -7.76
N LYS A 30 6.18 2.36 -7.14
CA LYS A 30 6.73 3.68 -7.48
C LYS A 30 7.25 3.75 -8.92
N ASP A 31 7.93 2.71 -9.40
CA ASP A 31 8.43 2.61 -10.78
C ASP A 31 7.29 2.63 -11.80
N LYS A 32 6.08 2.22 -11.41
CA LYS A 32 4.86 2.29 -12.22
C LYS A 32 4.09 3.61 -12.05
N GLY A 33 4.66 4.59 -11.34
CA GLY A 33 3.99 5.85 -11.05
C GLY A 33 2.83 5.74 -10.06
N ILE A 34 2.73 4.64 -9.31
CA ILE A 34 1.71 4.43 -8.28
C ILE A 34 2.28 4.89 -6.94
N ASP A 35 1.60 5.83 -6.29
CA ASP A 35 1.90 6.26 -4.93
C ASP A 35 0.87 5.68 -3.95
N PRO A 36 1.13 4.50 -3.35
CA PRO A 36 0.15 3.85 -2.47
C PRO A 36 0.12 4.52 -1.09
N LYS A 37 -1.02 4.42 -0.42
CA LYS A 37 -1.07 4.65 1.03
C LYS A 37 -0.23 3.59 1.74
N ILE A 38 0.77 4.02 2.51
CA ILE A 38 1.65 3.12 3.27
C ILE A 38 1.12 2.98 4.71
N ILE A 39 0.89 1.74 5.14
CA ILE A 39 0.52 1.42 6.53
C ILE A 39 1.61 0.52 7.12
N LEU A 40 2.29 0.99 8.17
CA LEU A 40 3.28 0.22 8.91
C LEU A 40 2.57 -0.73 9.88
N TYR A 41 2.17 -1.91 9.42
CA TYR A 41 1.28 -2.80 10.19
C TYR A 41 1.84 -3.30 11.53
N LEU A 42 3.15 -3.22 11.73
CA LEU A 42 3.79 -3.55 13.01
C LEU A 42 3.67 -2.40 14.03
N GLU A 43 3.48 -1.16 13.56
CA GLU A 43 3.31 0.03 14.40
C GLU A 43 1.83 0.36 14.59
N THR A 44 1.08 0.32 13.49
CA THR A 44 -0.36 0.58 13.43
C THR A 44 -1.06 -0.63 12.84
N PRO A 45 -1.26 -1.70 13.64
CA PRO A 45 -1.92 -2.90 13.15
C PRO A 45 -3.37 -2.60 12.75
N PRO A 46 -3.90 -3.27 11.72
CA PRO A 46 -5.31 -3.15 11.35
C PRO A 46 -6.20 -3.68 12.47
N SER A 47 -7.35 -3.05 12.65
CA SER A 47 -8.42 -3.54 13.52
C SER A 47 -8.99 -4.87 13.01
N GLU A 48 -9.69 -5.59 13.89
CA GLU A 48 -10.39 -6.82 13.52
C GLU A 48 -11.33 -6.61 12.32
N LYS A 49 -12.08 -5.49 12.30
CA LYS A 49 -12.98 -5.15 11.19
C LYS A 49 -12.22 -4.96 9.88
N GLU A 50 -11.06 -4.32 9.91
CA GLU A 50 -10.21 -4.12 8.72
C GLU A 50 -9.61 -5.44 8.25
N LEU A 51 -9.14 -6.31 9.15
CA LEU A 51 -8.65 -7.64 8.82
C LEU A 51 -9.72 -8.50 8.13
N VAL A 52 -10.96 -8.48 8.63
CA VAL A 52 -12.09 -9.18 7.99
C VAL A 52 -12.32 -8.67 6.58
N LEU A 53 -12.14 -7.37 6.30
CA LEU A 53 -12.25 -6.82 4.95
C LEU A 53 -11.09 -7.27 4.05
N ILE A 54 -9.86 -7.30 4.57
CA ILE A 54 -8.66 -7.73 3.81
C ILE A 54 -8.72 -9.21 3.43
N LEU A 55 -9.25 -10.06 4.32
CA LEU A 55 -9.30 -11.51 4.13
C LEU A 55 -10.50 -11.98 3.28
N LYS A 56 -11.41 -11.08 2.91
CA LYS A 56 -12.53 -11.39 2.02
C LYS A 56 -12.03 -11.45 0.57
N ASN A 57 -12.04 -12.65 0.01
CA ASN A 57 -11.86 -12.92 -1.42
C ASN A 57 -13.20 -12.97 -2.15
#